data_AF-G7MAV0-F1
#
_entry.id   AF-G7MAV0-F1
#
_cell.length_a   1.000
_cell.length_b   1.000
_cell.length_c   1.000
_cell.angle_alpha   90.00
_cell.angle_beta   90.00
_cell.angle_gamma   90.00
#
_symmetry.space_group_name_H-M   'P 1'
#
loop_
_entity.id
_entity.type
_entity.pdbx_description
1 polymer ?
#
loop_
_entity_poly.entity_id
_entity_poly.type
_entity_poly.pdbx_seq_one_letter_code
_entity_poly.pdbx_strand_id
1 'polypeptide(L)'
;MMISPNLACDYSEIIKTYQDKYKINIEELIQDDLPSELILKDYSNKSSFLVLKSILAINIMEYKQLLITGNVDKRILFLYKLIIYDYYDYCQACNTFCGVQLYSVARSLCDHSRIFLLSLCSEEFCDYLYTEYTDDEKKERYYRKREKNISQKLKEIAEKAKKMNNNKEFYVESSVFNLTTDLYDDLTNKLGELSHLSEITLAKEFFSVDEKLIFTFSDKQKTMKFEDKLIEYFVSTTLSTIAIFIGEDIKQTNKIIKLYNFLNFLSDELYKFRNIDKLLIELKNQMKDILNSEDIIDNNE
;
A
#
# COMPACT_ATOMS: atom_id res chain seq x y z
N MET A 1 32.85 -7.17 1.21
CA MET A 1 31.48 -7.69 1.38
C MET A 1 30.56 -6.81 0.54
N MET A 2 29.91 -7.32 -0.50
CA MET A 2 28.95 -6.52 -1.27
C MET A 2 27.68 -6.36 -0.42
N ILE A 3 27.52 -5.19 0.20
CA ILE A 3 26.23 -4.79 0.75
C ILE A 3 25.32 -4.55 -0.46
N SER A 4 24.28 -5.37 -0.60
CA SER A 4 23.29 -5.26 -1.68
C SER A 4 22.00 -4.63 -1.15
N PRO A 5 21.94 -3.30 -0.99
CA PRO A 5 20.67 -2.64 -0.69
C PRO A 5 19.72 -2.81 -1.88
N ASN A 6 18.42 -2.80 -1.64
CA ASN A 6 17.37 -2.88 -2.66
C ASN A 6 17.00 -4.27 -3.17
N LEU A 7 17.10 -5.29 -2.31
CA LEU A 7 16.48 -6.59 -2.60
C LEU A 7 14.96 -6.50 -2.43
N ALA A 8 14.23 -7.10 -3.37
CA ALA A 8 12.78 -7.23 -3.27
C ALA A 8 12.40 -8.27 -2.21
N CYS A 9 11.22 -8.10 -1.64
CA CYS A 9 10.70 -8.96 -0.59
C CYS A 9 10.34 -10.37 -1.12
N ASP A 10 10.69 -11.42 -0.36
CA ASP A 10 10.21 -12.78 -0.64
C ASP A 10 8.87 -13.04 0.06
N TYR A 11 7.78 -12.67 -0.63
CA TYR A 11 6.43 -12.94 -0.14
C TYR A 11 6.15 -14.43 0.08
N SER A 12 6.82 -15.34 -0.64
CA SER A 12 6.56 -16.77 -0.50
C SER A 12 6.99 -17.26 0.88
N GLU A 13 8.14 -16.80 1.35
CA GLU A 13 8.65 -17.13 2.68
C GLU A 13 7.77 -16.54 3.80
N ILE A 14 7.38 -15.26 3.66
CA ILE A 14 6.53 -14.59 4.66
C ILE A 14 5.17 -15.28 4.77
N ILE A 15 4.51 -15.54 3.63
CA ILE A 15 3.20 -16.19 3.60
C ILE A 15 3.30 -17.59 4.18
N LYS A 16 4.30 -18.38 3.75
CA LYS A 16 4.52 -19.73 4.28
C LYS A 16 4.71 -19.71 5.79
N THR A 17 5.54 -18.80 6.30
CA THR A 17 5.79 -18.64 7.74
C THR A 17 4.49 -18.38 8.50
N TYR A 18 3.64 -17.49 8.00
CA TYR A 18 2.34 -17.21 8.61
C TYR A 18 1.41 -18.43 8.58
N GLN A 19 1.23 -19.03 7.40
CA GLN A 19 0.33 -20.18 7.20
C GLN A 19 0.74 -21.39 8.07
N ASP A 20 2.04 -21.68 8.16
CA ASP A 20 2.57 -22.79 8.95
C ASP A 20 2.38 -22.58 10.45
N LYS A 21 2.59 -21.33 10.92
CA LYS A 21 2.44 -20.93 12.32
C LYS A 21 0.98 -20.97 12.77
N TYR A 22 0.07 -20.42 11.97
CA TYR A 22 -1.34 -20.26 12.33
C TYR A 22 -2.26 -21.35 11.77
N LYS A 23 -1.71 -22.34 11.05
CA LYS A 23 -2.45 -23.46 10.44
C LYS A 23 -3.65 -22.99 9.62
N ILE A 24 -3.38 -22.07 8.70
CA ILE A 24 -4.40 -21.41 7.86
C ILE A 24 -3.97 -21.43 6.40
N ASN A 25 -4.91 -21.65 5.49
CA ASN A 25 -4.72 -21.49 4.06
C ASN A 25 -5.38 -20.19 3.61
N ILE A 26 -4.58 -19.21 3.19
CA ILE A 26 -5.07 -17.88 2.81
C ILE A 26 -5.84 -17.93 1.48
N GLU A 27 -5.41 -18.74 0.51
CA GLU A 27 -6.11 -18.85 -0.78
C GLU A 27 -7.53 -19.41 -0.58
N GLU A 28 -7.68 -20.47 0.21
CA GLU A 28 -9.00 -21.03 0.57
C GLU A 28 -9.87 -20.03 1.34
N LEU A 29 -9.27 -19.16 2.15
CA LEU A 29 -9.99 -18.17 2.96
C LEU A 29 -10.65 -17.10 2.10
N ILE A 30 -10.06 -16.76 0.94
CA ILE A 30 -10.46 -15.63 0.10
C ILE A 30 -11.19 -16.04 -1.18
N GLN A 31 -11.08 -17.29 -1.63
CA GLN A 31 -11.56 -17.73 -2.94
C GLN A 31 -13.04 -17.42 -3.21
N ASP A 32 -13.90 -17.55 -2.20
CA ASP A 32 -15.36 -17.40 -2.33
C ASP A 32 -15.79 -15.94 -2.55
N ASP A 33 -14.91 -14.98 -2.22
CA ASP A 33 -15.22 -13.55 -2.24
C ASP A 33 -14.58 -12.83 -3.43
N LEU A 34 -13.67 -13.49 -4.14
CA LEU A 34 -12.98 -12.91 -5.29
C LEU A 34 -13.79 -13.06 -6.59
N PRO A 35 -13.69 -12.09 -7.51
CA PRO A 35 -14.20 -12.24 -8.87
C PRO A 35 -13.54 -13.44 -9.59
N SER A 36 -14.35 -14.17 -10.35
CA SER A 36 -13.93 -15.40 -11.06
C SER A 36 -12.71 -15.21 -11.96
N GLU A 37 -12.56 -14.01 -12.53
CA GLU A 37 -11.51 -13.57 -13.43
C GLU A 37 -10.12 -13.55 -12.77
N LEU A 38 -10.07 -13.46 -11.44
CA LEU A 38 -8.83 -13.46 -10.66
C LEU A 38 -8.44 -14.86 -10.16
N ILE A 39 -9.36 -15.83 -10.21
CA ILE A 39 -9.18 -17.20 -9.71
C ILE A 39 -8.46 -18.08 -10.75
N LEU A 40 -8.67 -17.83 -12.05
CA LEU A 40 -8.30 -18.75 -13.14
C LEU A 40 -6.93 -18.51 -13.81
N LYS A 41 -6.21 -17.43 -13.48
CA LYS A 41 -4.97 -17.07 -14.20
C LYS A 41 -3.72 -17.62 -13.50
N ASP A 42 -2.78 -18.13 -14.30
CA ASP A 42 -1.46 -18.56 -13.84
C ASP A 42 -0.53 -17.34 -13.78
N TYR A 43 -0.08 -16.98 -12.59
CA TYR A 43 0.70 -15.76 -12.35
C TYR A 43 2.20 -16.05 -12.21
N SER A 44 3.02 -15.14 -12.73
CA SER A 44 4.49 -15.21 -12.67
C SER A 44 5.05 -14.99 -11.25
N ASN A 45 4.33 -14.23 -10.40
CA ASN A 45 4.66 -14.03 -8.98
C ASN A 45 3.44 -14.36 -8.11
N LYS A 46 3.20 -15.67 -7.89
CA LYS A 46 1.99 -16.17 -7.21
C LYS A 46 1.81 -15.61 -5.79
N SER A 47 2.92 -15.40 -5.08
CA SER A 47 2.91 -15.00 -3.67
C SER A 47 2.53 -13.52 -3.47
N SER A 48 3.13 -12.57 -4.20
CA SER A 48 2.71 -11.16 -4.12
C SER A 48 1.27 -10.97 -4.61
N PHE A 49 0.85 -11.78 -5.60
CA PHE A 49 -0.51 -11.74 -6.09
C PHE A 49 -1.53 -12.24 -5.06
N LEU A 50 -1.19 -13.26 -4.27
CA LEU A 50 -2.02 -13.72 -3.15
C LEU A 50 -2.22 -12.61 -2.10
N VAL A 51 -1.21 -11.77 -1.85
CA VAL A 51 -1.36 -10.58 -0.99
C VAL A 51 -2.39 -9.61 -1.57
N LEU A 52 -2.24 -9.22 -2.85
CA LEU A 52 -3.15 -8.29 -3.50
C LEU A 52 -4.60 -8.82 -3.52
N LYS A 53 -4.77 -10.11 -3.83
CA LYS A 53 -6.06 -10.80 -3.71
C LYS A 53 -6.62 -10.73 -2.28
N SER A 54 -5.78 -10.90 -1.27
CA SER A 54 -6.22 -10.84 0.13
C SER A 54 -6.70 -9.43 0.52
N ILE A 55 -6.03 -8.39 0.02
CA ILE A 55 -6.44 -6.98 0.19
C ILE A 55 -7.79 -6.74 -0.51
N LEU A 56 -7.96 -7.21 -1.74
CA LEU A 56 -9.24 -7.05 -2.45
C LEU A 56 -10.37 -7.81 -1.72
N ALA A 57 -10.13 -9.07 -1.34
CA ALA A 57 -11.12 -9.91 -0.70
C ALA A 57 -11.61 -9.34 0.63
N ILE A 58 -10.70 -8.87 1.50
CA ILE A 58 -11.10 -8.29 2.79
C ILE A 58 -11.93 -7.02 2.60
N ASN A 59 -11.60 -6.17 1.61
CA ASN A 59 -12.39 -4.98 1.30
C ASN A 59 -13.77 -5.33 0.74
N ILE A 60 -13.89 -6.38 -0.09
CA ILE A 60 -15.18 -6.90 -0.56
C ILE A 60 -16.03 -7.43 0.60
N MET A 61 -15.43 -8.23 1.49
CA MET A 61 -16.11 -8.79 2.66
C MET A 61 -16.62 -7.67 3.58
N GLU A 62 -15.79 -6.67 3.86
CA GLU A 62 -16.16 -5.53 4.69
C GLU A 62 -17.29 -4.73 4.04
N TYR A 63 -17.18 -4.42 2.76
CA TYR A 63 -18.24 -3.70 2.03
C TYR A 63 -19.59 -4.42 2.07
N LYS A 64 -19.59 -5.74 1.85
CA LYS A 64 -20.81 -6.57 1.97
C LYS A 64 -21.39 -6.50 3.39
N GLN A 65 -20.55 -6.56 4.42
CA GLN A 65 -20.96 -6.44 5.82
C GLN A 65 -21.60 -5.08 6.10
N LEU A 66 -21.00 -3.97 5.63
CA LEU A 66 -21.53 -2.62 5.80
C LEU A 66 -22.87 -2.40 5.10
N LEU A 67 -23.06 -3.00 3.91
CA LEU A 67 -24.36 -2.96 3.22
C LEU A 67 -25.48 -3.64 4.00
N ILE A 68 -25.17 -4.74 4.70
CA ILE A 68 -26.15 -5.48 5.50
C ILE A 68 -26.51 -4.73 6.78
N THR A 69 -25.52 -4.11 7.44
CA THR A 69 -25.76 -3.40 8.70
C THR A 69 -26.43 -2.05 8.51
N GLY A 70 -26.22 -1.39 7.37
CA GLY A 70 -26.81 -0.08 7.08
C GLY A 70 -26.26 1.07 7.94
N ASN A 71 -25.13 0.84 8.61
CA ASN A 71 -24.58 1.75 9.62
C ASN A 71 -23.65 2.83 9.04
N VAL A 72 -23.53 2.94 7.71
CA VAL A 72 -22.55 3.81 7.05
C VAL A 72 -23.21 4.70 6.00
N ASP A 73 -22.76 5.96 5.94
CA ASP A 73 -23.20 6.96 4.97
C ASP A 73 -23.05 6.42 3.52
N LYS A 74 -24.07 6.65 2.69
CA LYS A 74 -24.08 6.24 1.26
C LYS A 74 -22.90 6.80 0.47
N ARG A 75 -22.41 7.99 0.84
CA ARG A 75 -21.23 8.63 0.24
C ARG A 75 -19.96 7.84 0.54
N ILE A 76 -19.82 7.37 1.77
CA ILE A 76 -18.71 6.50 2.18
C ILE A 76 -18.83 5.15 1.46
N LEU A 77 -20.03 4.57 1.37
CA LEU A 77 -20.25 3.33 0.62
C LEU A 77 -19.91 3.46 -0.87
N PHE A 78 -20.21 4.61 -1.49
CA PHE A 78 -19.82 4.88 -2.88
C PHE A 78 -18.31 4.91 -3.05
N LEU A 79 -17.59 5.68 -2.22
CA LEU A 79 -16.13 5.74 -2.26
C LEU A 79 -15.50 4.38 -1.97
N TYR A 80 -16.07 3.60 -1.06
CA TYR A 80 -15.54 2.29 -0.75
C TYR A 80 -15.69 1.33 -1.94
N LYS A 81 -16.83 1.38 -2.61
CA LYS A 81 -17.06 0.63 -3.85
C LYS A 81 -16.07 1.04 -4.94
N LEU A 82 -15.79 2.34 -5.11
CA LEU A 82 -14.79 2.84 -6.06
C LEU A 82 -13.41 2.22 -5.78
N ILE A 83 -12.96 2.23 -4.52
CA ILE A 83 -11.66 1.63 -4.14
C ILE A 83 -11.59 0.14 -4.42
N ILE A 84 -12.69 -0.60 -4.23
CA ILE A 84 -12.74 -2.03 -4.56
C ILE A 84 -12.53 -2.23 -6.06
N TYR A 85 -13.11 -1.37 -6.92
CA TYR A 85 -12.84 -1.41 -8.35
C TYR A 85 -11.39 -1.04 -8.68
N ASP A 86 -10.82 -0.02 -8.04
CA ASP A 86 -9.42 0.35 -8.25
C ASP A 86 -8.46 -0.80 -7.85
N TYR A 87 -8.74 -1.50 -6.75
CA TYR A 87 -7.97 -2.70 -6.36
C TYR A 87 -8.10 -3.82 -7.38
N TYR A 88 -9.31 -4.05 -7.88
CA TYR A 88 -9.54 -5.04 -8.94
C TYR A 88 -8.77 -4.68 -10.21
N ASP A 89 -8.83 -3.43 -10.65
CA ASP A 89 -8.13 -2.94 -11.84
C ASP A 89 -6.61 -3.03 -11.64
N TYR A 90 -6.10 -2.70 -10.46
CA TYR A 90 -4.69 -2.88 -10.12
C TYR A 90 -4.27 -4.36 -10.18
N CYS A 91 -5.08 -5.26 -9.62
CA CYS A 91 -4.82 -6.70 -9.73
C CYS A 91 -4.77 -7.15 -11.20
N GLN A 92 -5.67 -6.68 -12.05
CA GLN A 92 -5.61 -6.98 -13.49
C GLN A 92 -4.39 -6.35 -14.16
N ALA A 93 -4.04 -5.12 -13.79
CA ALA A 93 -2.92 -4.38 -14.35
C ALA A 93 -1.57 -5.07 -14.06
N CYS A 94 -1.34 -5.52 -12.83
CA CYS A 94 -0.13 -6.29 -12.47
C CYS A 94 0.06 -7.55 -13.33
N ASN A 95 -1.01 -8.08 -13.89
CA ASN A 95 -0.98 -9.30 -14.70
C ASN A 95 -0.87 -9.06 -16.19
N THR A 96 -1.19 -7.85 -16.65
CA THR A 96 -1.44 -7.57 -18.07
C THR A 96 -0.52 -6.48 -18.61
N PHE A 97 -0.11 -5.53 -17.77
CA PHE A 97 0.69 -4.39 -18.16
C PHE A 97 2.11 -4.46 -17.59
N CYS A 98 3.06 -3.95 -18.36
CA CYS A 98 4.45 -3.74 -17.95
C CYS A 98 4.73 -2.23 -17.88
N GLY A 99 5.35 -1.76 -16.79
CA GLY A 99 5.90 -0.39 -16.72
C GLY A 99 4.83 0.68 -16.56
N VAL A 100 4.86 1.71 -17.41
CA VAL A 100 4.15 3.01 -17.26
C VAL A 100 2.66 2.89 -16.91
N GLN A 101 1.92 2.00 -17.56
CA GLN A 101 0.48 1.85 -17.30
C GLN A 101 0.17 1.31 -15.90
N LEU A 102 1.06 0.49 -15.32
CA LEU A 102 0.93 0.02 -13.94
C LEU A 102 1.06 1.21 -12.96
N TYR A 103 1.92 2.19 -13.26
CA TYR A 103 2.06 3.41 -12.45
C TYR A 103 0.79 4.25 -12.44
N SER A 104 0.13 4.41 -13.59
CA SER A 104 -1.10 5.20 -13.68
C SER A 104 -2.21 4.58 -12.83
N VAL A 105 -2.37 3.26 -12.87
CA VAL A 105 -3.36 2.53 -12.05
C VAL A 105 -2.98 2.58 -10.56
N ALA A 106 -1.70 2.36 -10.23
CA ALA A 106 -1.21 2.45 -8.85
C ALA A 106 -1.48 3.84 -8.23
N ARG A 107 -1.23 4.91 -8.99
CA ARG A 107 -1.48 6.29 -8.58
C ARG A 107 -2.94 6.52 -8.25
N SER A 108 -3.85 6.15 -9.17
CA SER A 108 -5.29 6.31 -8.98
C SER A 108 -5.74 5.64 -7.68
N LEU A 109 -5.33 4.38 -7.48
CA LEU A 109 -5.64 3.62 -6.28
C LEU A 109 -5.07 4.26 -5.00
N CYS A 110 -3.83 4.74 -5.02
CA CYS A 110 -3.24 5.47 -3.89
C CYS A 110 -4.04 6.74 -3.53
N ASP A 111 -4.38 7.57 -4.52
CA ASP A 111 -5.10 8.82 -4.31
C ASP A 111 -6.54 8.58 -3.83
N HIS A 112 -7.26 7.63 -4.43
CA HIS A 112 -8.62 7.28 -3.99
C HIS A 112 -8.63 6.66 -2.59
N SER A 113 -7.68 5.78 -2.28
CA SER A 113 -7.53 5.19 -0.93
C SER A 113 -7.33 6.28 0.13
N ARG A 114 -6.53 7.30 -0.19
CA ARG A 114 -6.33 8.47 0.69
C ARG A 114 -7.61 9.28 0.85
N ILE A 115 -8.30 9.60 -0.25
CA ILE A 115 -9.55 10.38 -0.23
C ILE A 115 -10.61 9.67 0.62
N PHE A 116 -10.69 8.36 0.54
CA PHE A 116 -11.60 7.57 1.35
C PHE A 116 -11.24 7.59 2.84
N LEU A 117 -9.97 7.35 3.19
CA LEU A 117 -9.53 7.49 4.59
C LEU A 117 -9.79 8.90 5.13
N LEU A 118 -9.56 9.94 4.34
CA LEU A 118 -9.90 11.32 4.69
C LEU A 118 -11.40 11.49 4.97
N SER A 119 -12.24 10.89 4.14
CA SER A 119 -13.70 10.98 4.26
C SER A 119 -14.21 10.21 5.49
N LEU A 120 -13.60 9.07 5.83
CA LEU A 120 -13.84 8.39 7.11
C LEU A 120 -13.36 9.23 8.30
N CYS A 121 -12.25 9.94 8.13
CA CYS A 121 -11.66 10.74 9.19
C CYS A 121 -12.30 12.13 9.36
N SER A 122 -13.03 12.66 8.39
CA SER A 122 -13.57 14.02 8.47
C SER A 122 -14.89 14.13 7.72
N GLU A 123 -15.98 14.29 8.47
CA GLU A 123 -17.29 14.57 7.91
C GLU A 123 -17.26 15.86 7.07
N GLU A 124 -16.58 16.90 7.55
CA GLU A 124 -16.39 18.16 6.80
C GLU A 124 -15.68 17.92 5.44
N PHE A 125 -14.68 17.04 5.39
CA PHE A 125 -14.01 16.68 4.14
C PHE A 125 -14.93 15.86 3.23
N CYS A 126 -15.68 14.91 3.79
CA CYS A 126 -16.65 14.10 3.07
C CYS A 126 -17.75 15.00 2.45
N ASP A 127 -18.36 15.88 3.24
CA ASP A 127 -19.35 16.86 2.78
C ASP A 127 -18.80 17.72 1.65
N TYR A 128 -17.58 18.21 1.81
CA TYR A 128 -16.88 19.00 0.83
C TYR A 128 -16.70 18.27 -0.52
N LEU A 129 -16.28 17.00 -0.50
CA LEU A 129 -16.02 16.22 -1.72
C LEU A 129 -17.30 16.07 -2.58
N TYR A 130 -18.46 16.03 -1.93
CA TYR A 130 -19.76 15.86 -2.57
C TYR A 130 -20.52 17.17 -2.81
N THR A 131 -19.95 18.31 -2.43
CA THR A 131 -20.53 19.61 -2.76
C THR A 131 -20.23 19.97 -4.23
N GLU A 132 -21.20 20.58 -4.89
CA GLU A 132 -21.01 21.10 -6.25
C GLU A 132 -20.11 22.34 -6.23
N TYR A 133 -18.94 22.23 -6.86
CA TYR A 133 -17.95 23.29 -7.06
C TYR A 133 -17.35 23.15 -8.46
N THR A 134 -16.71 24.22 -8.95
CA THR A 134 -15.86 24.13 -10.15
C THR A 134 -14.62 23.27 -9.88
N ASP A 135 -14.05 22.65 -10.91
CA ASP A 135 -12.89 21.75 -10.74
C ASP A 135 -11.66 22.47 -10.15
N ASP A 136 -11.46 23.75 -10.48
CA ASP A 136 -10.35 24.56 -9.95
C ASP A 136 -10.51 24.81 -8.44
N GLU A 137 -11.74 25.10 -7.98
CA GLU A 137 -12.04 25.27 -6.56
C GLU A 137 -11.87 23.95 -5.80
N LYS A 138 -12.24 22.82 -6.43
CA LYS A 138 -12.05 21.49 -5.85
C LYS A 138 -10.57 21.17 -5.68
N LYS A 139 -9.75 21.54 -6.66
CA LYS A 139 -8.30 21.32 -6.62
C LYS A 139 -7.65 22.13 -5.50
N GLU A 140 -7.86 23.44 -5.48
CA GLU A 140 -7.24 24.33 -4.50
C GLU A 140 -7.59 23.94 -3.05
N ARG A 141 -8.85 23.59 -2.81
CA ARG A 141 -9.34 23.23 -1.47
C ARG A 141 -8.89 21.85 -1.03
N TYR A 142 -8.73 20.89 -1.95
CA TYR A 142 -8.11 19.59 -1.65
C TYR A 142 -6.71 19.80 -1.06
N TYR A 143 -5.84 20.57 -1.72
CA TYR A 143 -4.47 20.83 -1.22
C TYR A 143 -4.43 21.51 0.15
N ARG A 144 -5.34 22.45 0.40
CA ARG A 144 -5.42 23.15 1.70
C ARG A 144 -5.84 22.26 2.86
N LYS A 145 -6.71 21.25 2.63
CA LYS A 145 -7.27 20.37 3.67
C LYS A 145 -6.57 19.01 3.77
N ARG A 146 -5.71 18.67 2.82
CA ARG A 146 -5.09 17.33 2.64
C ARG A 146 -4.23 16.84 3.81
N GLU A 147 -3.55 17.70 4.58
CA GLU A 147 -2.40 17.25 5.40
C GLU A 147 -2.56 17.29 6.93
N LYS A 148 -3.54 17.97 7.51
CA LYS A 148 -3.46 18.27 8.96
C LYS A 148 -4.20 17.32 9.92
N ASN A 149 -5.13 16.48 9.45
CA ASN A 149 -6.07 15.81 10.37
C ASN A 149 -6.05 14.26 10.36
N ILE A 150 -5.50 13.59 9.34
CA ILE A 150 -5.51 12.12 9.26
C ILE A 150 -4.65 11.50 10.37
N SER A 151 -3.42 11.98 10.54
CA SER A 151 -2.44 11.34 11.42
C SER A 151 -2.88 11.33 12.89
N GLN A 152 -3.51 12.42 13.34
CA GLN A 152 -4.03 12.50 14.70
C GLN A 152 -5.24 11.57 14.88
N LYS A 153 -6.18 11.56 13.93
CA LYS A 153 -7.38 10.73 14.05
C LYS A 153 -7.07 9.23 13.91
N LEU A 154 -6.14 8.85 13.04
CA LEU A 154 -5.65 7.46 12.96
C LEU A 154 -5.01 7.00 14.27
N LYS A 155 -4.22 7.86 14.93
CA LYS A 155 -3.66 7.56 16.27
C LYS A 155 -4.75 7.37 17.32
N GLU A 156 -5.74 8.26 17.36
CA GLU A 156 -6.86 8.16 18.30
C GLU A 156 -7.70 6.89 18.08
N ILE A 157 -7.89 6.49 16.82
CA ILE A 157 -8.64 5.30 16.43
C ILE A 157 -7.88 4.02 16.79
N ALA A 158 -6.55 3.98 16.56
CA ALA A 158 -5.72 2.87 17.00
C ALA A 158 -5.79 2.66 18.52
N GLU A 159 -5.76 3.75 19.31
CA GLU A 159 -5.91 3.70 20.76
C GLU A 159 -7.31 3.24 21.21
N LYS A 160 -8.37 3.64 20.49
CA LYS A 160 -9.73 3.15 20.76
C LYS A 160 -9.90 1.67 20.44
N ALA A 161 -9.44 1.22 19.27
CA ALA A 161 -9.51 -0.18 18.85
C ALA A 161 -8.77 -1.11 19.84
N LYS A 162 -7.61 -0.67 20.33
CA LYS A 162 -6.84 -1.37 21.37
C LYS A 162 -7.63 -1.55 22.67
N LYS A 163 -8.39 -0.53 23.10
CA LYS A 163 -9.20 -0.58 24.32
C LYS A 163 -10.46 -1.45 24.17
N MET A 164 -11.02 -1.53 22.97
CA MET A 164 -12.23 -2.32 22.70
C MET A 164 -11.93 -3.81 22.57
N ASN A 165 -10.70 -4.20 22.22
CA ASN A 165 -10.28 -5.60 22.11
C ASN A 165 -9.24 -5.95 23.20
N ASN A 166 -9.73 -6.28 24.40
CA ASN A 166 -8.87 -6.65 25.53
C ASN A 166 -8.05 -7.96 25.35
N ASN A 167 -8.19 -8.71 24.25
CA ASN A 167 -7.56 -10.03 24.07
C ASN A 167 -7.25 -10.41 22.61
N LYS A 168 -7.16 -9.45 21.68
CA LYS A 168 -6.83 -9.74 20.27
C LYS A 168 -5.76 -8.77 19.80
N GLU A 169 -4.74 -9.29 19.11
CA GLU A 169 -3.58 -8.58 18.55
C GLU A 169 -4.00 -7.56 17.45
N PHE A 170 -4.79 -6.55 17.81
CA PHE A 170 -5.07 -5.40 16.94
C PHE A 170 -4.08 -4.30 17.29
N TYR A 171 -2.91 -4.32 16.65
CA TYR A 171 -1.95 -3.24 16.76
C TYR A 171 -1.45 -2.83 15.38
N VAL A 172 -1.68 -1.54 15.07
CA VAL A 172 -1.52 -0.94 13.73
C VAL A 172 -0.47 0.17 13.78
N GLU A 173 0.41 0.20 14.79
CA GLU A 173 1.38 1.29 14.92
C GLU A 173 2.26 1.41 13.66
N SER A 174 2.67 0.27 13.08
CA SER A 174 3.39 0.23 11.81
C SER A 174 2.55 0.80 10.66
N SER A 175 1.26 0.47 10.55
CA SER A 175 0.43 0.98 9.44
C SER A 175 0.00 2.43 9.62
N VAL A 176 -0.29 2.88 10.84
CA VAL A 176 -0.55 4.31 11.15
C VAL A 176 0.72 5.11 10.93
N PHE A 177 1.88 4.60 11.36
CA PHE A 177 3.18 5.22 11.05
C PHE A 177 3.38 5.30 9.54
N ASN A 178 3.17 4.22 8.78
CA ASN A 178 3.32 4.20 7.33
C ASN A 178 2.45 5.24 6.60
N LEU A 179 1.21 5.45 7.04
CA LEU A 179 0.32 6.45 6.45
C LEU A 179 0.63 7.90 6.86
N THR A 180 1.58 8.10 7.77
CA THR A 180 1.90 9.41 8.37
C THR A 180 3.40 9.76 8.30
N THR A 181 4.20 8.96 7.58
CA THR A 181 5.67 9.09 7.49
C THR A 181 6.17 8.87 6.06
N ASP A 182 7.49 8.69 5.90
CA ASP A 182 8.24 8.54 4.65
C ASP A 182 7.60 7.64 3.57
N LEU A 183 6.79 6.61 3.92
CA LEU A 183 6.14 5.80 2.88
C LEU A 183 5.19 6.64 2.04
N TYR A 184 4.38 7.43 2.73
CA TYR A 184 3.39 8.31 2.13
C TYR A 184 4.07 9.42 1.34
N ASP A 185 5.11 10.04 1.89
CA ASP A 185 5.85 11.10 1.18
C ASP A 185 6.59 10.54 -0.04
N ASP A 186 7.20 9.35 0.06
CA ASP A 186 7.88 8.70 -1.07
C ASP A 186 6.89 8.37 -2.19
N LEU A 187 5.72 7.80 -1.87
CA LEU A 187 4.70 7.50 -2.87
C LEU A 187 4.02 8.75 -3.41
N THR A 188 3.78 9.76 -2.58
CA THR A 188 3.20 11.04 -3.03
C THR A 188 4.17 11.79 -3.93
N ASN A 189 5.48 11.74 -3.68
CA ASN A 189 6.47 12.36 -4.56
C ASN A 189 6.59 11.59 -5.88
N LYS A 190 6.56 10.25 -5.83
CA LYS A 190 6.68 9.39 -7.02
C LYS A 190 5.42 9.36 -7.89
N LEU A 191 4.24 9.44 -7.27
CA LEU A 191 2.93 9.32 -7.92
C LEU A 191 2.15 10.65 -7.91
N GLY A 192 2.76 11.75 -7.49
CA GLY A 192 2.11 13.04 -7.27
C GLY A 192 1.73 13.81 -8.53
N GLU A 193 1.28 15.04 -8.34
CA GLU A 193 0.66 15.90 -9.36
C GLU A 193 1.50 16.23 -10.59
N LEU A 194 2.83 16.26 -10.47
CA LEU A 194 3.75 16.32 -11.62
C LEU A 194 3.84 14.97 -12.35
N SER A 195 2.74 14.22 -12.32
CA SER A 195 2.64 12.82 -12.70
C SER A 195 3.29 12.50 -14.01
N HIS A 196 3.11 13.29 -15.07
CA HIS A 196 3.76 13.00 -16.35
C HIS A 196 5.28 13.17 -16.30
N LEU A 197 5.81 14.11 -15.51
CA LEU A 197 7.26 14.29 -15.35
C LEU A 197 7.86 13.21 -14.43
N SER A 198 7.18 12.87 -13.35
CA SER A 198 7.56 11.77 -12.45
C SER A 198 7.46 10.42 -13.16
N GLU A 199 6.41 10.21 -13.96
CA GLU A 199 6.17 9.03 -14.82
C GLU A 199 7.23 8.91 -15.89
N ILE A 200 7.63 10.01 -16.56
CA ILE A 200 8.77 10.01 -17.50
C ILE A 200 10.08 9.71 -16.77
N THR A 201 10.29 10.25 -15.57
CA THR A 201 11.50 10.01 -14.78
C THR A 201 11.59 8.55 -14.36
N LEU A 202 10.50 7.99 -13.85
CA LEU A 202 10.36 6.58 -13.52
C LEU A 202 10.53 5.71 -14.76
N ALA A 203 9.85 6.02 -15.87
CA ALA A 203 9.99 5.30 -17.14
C ALA A 203 11.45 5.22 -17.61
N LYS A 204 12.23 6.30 -17.46
CA LYS A 204 13.67 6.31 -17.77
C LYS A 204 14.49 5.36 -16.88
N GLU A 205 14.03 5.05 -15.67
CA GLU A 205 14.68 4.05 -14.81
C GLU A 205 14.35 2.61 -15.23
N PHE A 206 13.22 2.39 -15.94
CA PHE A 206 12.75 1.06 -16.35
C PHE A 206 13.05 0.71 -17.81
N PHE A 207 13.28 1.70 -18.66
CA PHE A 207 13.58 1.53 -20.08
C PHE A 207 15.04 1.86 -20.37
N SER A 208 15.77 0.95 -20.99
CA SER A 208 17.07 1.28 -21.59
C SER A 208 16.86 2.03 -22.90
N VAL A 209 17.60 3.11 -23.10
CA VAL A 209 17.65 3.81 -24.40
C VAL A 209 18.66 3.07 -25.28
N ASP A 210 18.22 1.95 -25.84
CA ASP A 210 19.00 1.16 -26.80
C ASP A 210 18.54 1.43 -28.24
N GLU A 211 19.41 1.20 -29.23
CA GLU A 211 19.08 1.34 -30.66
C GLU A 211 17.95 0.40 -31.12
N LYS A 212 17.66 -0.65 -30.34
CA LYS A 212 16.57 -1.60 -30.57
C LYS A 212 15.49 -1.41 -29.52
N LEU A 213 14.23 -1.45 -29.94
CA LEU A 213 13.08 -1.53 -29.03
C LEU A 213 13.13 -2.86 -28.27
N ILE A 214 13.51 -2.79 -26.99
CA ILE A 214 13.59 -3.92 -26.08
C ILE A 214 12.47 -3.77 -25.04
N PHE A 215 11.60 -4.77 -24.95
CA PHE A 215 10.47 -4.79 -24.01
C PHE A 215 10.75 -5.60 -22.74
N THR A 216 11.99 -6.07 -22.56
CA THR A 216 12.45 -6.66 -21.31
C THR A 216 12.94 -5.56 -20.38
N PHE A 217 12.49 -5.56 -19.12
CA PHE A 217 12.92 -4.58 -18.12
C PHE A 217 14.44 -4.60 -17.94
N SER A 218 15.05 -3.41 -17.96
CA SER A 218 16.49 -3.24 -17.74
C SER A 218 16.90 -3.55 -16.28
N ASP A 219 15.99 -3.33 -15.32
CA ASP A 219 16.23 -3.56 -13.88
C ASP A 219 14.99 -4.17 -13.18
N LYS A 220 14.89 -5.49 -13.22
CA LYS A 220 13.79 -6.28 -12.61
C LYS A 220 13.69 -6.05 -11.10
N GLN A 221 14.82 -5.86 -10.42
CA GLN A 221 14.86 -5.72 -8.96
C GLN A 221 14.26 -4.39 -8.50
N LYS A 222 14.57 -3.28 -9.20
CA LYS A 222 13.95 -1.98 -8.88
C LYS A 222 12.43 -1.99 -9.05
N THR A 223 11.93 -2.66 -10.08
CA THR A 223 10.49 -2.78 -10.33
C THR A 223 9.81 -3.54 -9.18
N MET A 224 10.36 -4.70 -8.81
CA MET A 224 9.84 -5.49 -7.69
C MET A 224 9.88 -4.73 -6.36
N LYS A 225 10.95 -3.96 -6.11
CA LYS A 225 11.04 -3.11 -4.90
C LYS A 225 10.04 -1.95 -4.92
N PHE A 226 9.70 -1.42 -6.09
CA PHE A 226 8.64 -0.42 -6.19
C PHE A 226 7.27 -1.04 -5.89
N GLU A 227 7.01 -2.26 -6.39
CA GLU A 227 5.81 -3.03 -6.05
C GLU A 227 5.72 -3.30 -4.54
N ASP A 228 6.83 -3.58 -3.85
CA ASP A 228 6.84 -3.76 -2.40
C ASP A 228 6.31 -2.54 -1.64
N LYS A 229 6.70 -1.34 -2.07
CA LYS A 229 6.23 -0.08 -1.46
C LYS A 229 4.73 0.14 -1.69
N LEU A 230 4.25 -0.20 -2.89
CA LEU A 230 2.82 -0.12 -3.21
C LEU A 230 2.03 -1.11 -2.37
N ILE A 231 2.47 -2.36 -2.28
CA ILE A 231 1.85 -3.39 -1.44
C ILE A 231 1.82 -2.96 0.02
N GLU A 232 2.94 -2.48 0.57
CA GLU A 232 3.01 -1.98 1.95
C GLU A 232 1.98 -0.84 2.20
N TYR A 233 1.82 0.07 1.24
CA TYR A 233 0.84 1.15 1.31
C TYR A 233 -0.61 0.64 1.24
N PHE A 234 -0.91 -0.28 0.34
CA PHE A 234 -2.24 -0.88 0.19
C PHE A 234 -2.65 -1.72 1.38
N VAL A 235 -1.71 -2.48 1.96
CA VAL A 235 -1.89 -3.16 3.24
C VAL A 235 -2.20 -2.13 4.32
N SER A 236 -1.41 -1.05 4.40
CA SER A 236 -1.55 -0.06 5.47
C SER A 236 -2.89 0.69 5.44
N THR A 237 -3.35 1.08 4.25
CA THR A 237 -4.64 1.74 4.04
C THR A 237 -5.82 0.83 4.36
N THR A 238 -5.74 -0.46 3.99
CA THR A 238 -6.76 -1.46 4.30
C THR A 238 -6.85 -1.75 5.80
N LEU A 239 -5.71 -1.98 6.46
CA LEU A 239 -5.67 -2.20 7.92
C LEU A 239 -6.24 -1.01 8.68
N SER A 240 -5.89 0.21 8.25
CA SER A 240 -6.39 1.44 8.87
C SER A 240 -7.90 1.60 8.69
N THR A 241 -8.43 1.30 7.50
CA THR A 241 -9.88 1.29 7.22
C THR A 241 -10.62 0.37 8.20
N ILE A 242 -10.15 -0.86 8.35
CA ILE A 242 -10.79 -1.85 9.23
C ILE A 242 -10.66 -1.42 10.70
N ALA A 243 -9.53 -0.86 11.10
CA ALA A 243 -9.34 -0.32 12.45
C ALA A 243 -10.31 0.83 12.76
N ILE A 244 -10.60 1.69 11.78
CA ILE A 244 -11.63 2.75 11.89
C ILE A 244 -12.99 2.12 12.17
N PHE A 245 -13.41 1.15 11.35
CA PHE A 245 -14.70 0.48 11.54
C PHE A 245 -14.81 -0.24 12.90
N ILE A 246 -13.74 -0.91 13.34
CA ILE A 246 -13.69 -1.49 14.69
C ILE A 246 -13.86 -0.40 15.77
N GLY A 247 -13.16 0.73 15.62
CA GLY A 247 -13.26 1.86 16.54
C GLY A 247 -14.64 2.54 16.56
N GLU A 248 -15.44 2.35 15.52
CA GLU A 248 -16.84 2.77 15.39
C GLU A 248 -17.84 1.67 15.82
N ASP A 249 -17.35 0.62 16.51
CA ASP A 249 -18.14 -0.52 17.00
C ASP A 249 -18.81 -1.35 15.88
N ILE A 250 -18.26 -1.32 14.67
CA ILE A 250 -18.69 -2.18 13.57
C ILE A 250 -18.12 -3.58 13.79
N LYS A 251 -19.02 -4.53 14.05
CA LYS A 251 -18.66 -5.92 14.36
C LYS A 251 -18.03 -6.63 13.16
N GLN A 252 -16.87 -7.23 13.39
CA GLN A 252 -16.10 -7.94 12.37
C GLN A 252 -16.35 -9.45 12.38
N THR A 253 -16.51 -10.05 11.20
CA THR A 253 -16.60 -11.52 11.07
C THR A 253 -15.26 -12.20 11.38
N ASN A 254 -15.32 -13.48 11.75
CA ASN A 254 -14.11 -14.28 11.96
C ASN A 254 -13.21 -14.39 10.71
N LYS A 255 -13.80 -14.37 9.49
CA LYS A 255 -13.01 -14.38 8.24
C LYS A 255 -12.21 -13.08 8.11
N ILE A 256 -12.86 -11.93 8.30
CA ILE A 256 -12.22 -10.61 8.24
C ILE A 256 -11.09 -10.51 9.27
N ILE A 257 -11.32 -10.94 10.52
CA ILE A 257 -10.29 -10.93 11.57
C ILE A 257 -9.06 -11.77 11.19
N LYS A 258 -9.26 -12.95 10.59
CA LYS A 258 -8.15 -13.80 10.16
C LYS A 258 -7.33 -13.14 9.05
N LEU A 259 -7.99 -12.56 8.04
CA LEU A 259 -7.30 -11.84 6.97
C LEU A 259 -6.61 -10.58 7.47
N TYR A 260 -7.26 -9.84 8.37
CA TYR A 260 -6.68 -8.67 9.01
C TYR A 260 -5.37 -9.05 9.72
N ASN A 261 -5.35 -10.13 10.50
CA ASN A 261 -4.14 -10.58 11.20
C ASN A 261 -3.03 -11.01 10.24
N PHE A 262 -3.39 -11.62 9.11
CA PHE A 262 -2.45 -11.96 8.05
C PHE A 262 -1.82 -10.70 7.43
N LEU A 263 -2.64 -9.74 7.05
CA LEU A 263 -2.17 -8.47 6.49
C LEU A 263 -1.37 -7.65 7.51
N ASN A 264 -1.72 -7.71 8.79
CA ASN A 264 -0.97 -7.05 9.86
C ASN A 264 0.43 -7.66 10.03
N PHE A 265 0.52 -9.00 10.05
CA PHE A 265 1.81 -9.69 10.07
C PHE A 265 2.67 -9.30 8.87
N LEU A 266 2.08 -9.25 7.67
CA LEU A 266 2.78 -8.81 6.46
C LEU A 266 3.25 -7.36 6.55
N SER A 267 2.40 -6.46 7.06
CA SER A 267 2.74 -5.04 7.27
C SER A 267 3.98 -4.89 8.14
N ASP A 268 4.07 -5.65 9.22
CA ASP A 268 5.22 -5.59 10.14
C ASP A 268 6.51 -6.12 9.48
N GLU A 269 6.43 -7.19 8.69
CA GLU A 269 7.59 -7.70 7.96
C GLU A 269 8.06 -6.71 6.88
N LEU A 270 7.16 -6.17 6.07
CA LEU A 270 7.50 -5.16 5.05
C LEU A 270 8.11 -3.91 5.69
N TYR A 271 7.57 -3.45 6.81
CA TYR A 271 8.11 -2.34 7.58
C TYR A 271 9.55 -2.60 8.05
N LYS A 272 9.84 -3.80 8.59
CA LYS A 272 11.20 -4.21 8.98
C LYS A 272 12.14 -4.25 7.78
N PHE A 273 11.73 -4.89 6.68
CA PHE A 273 12.53 -4.97 5.45
C PHE A 273 12.92 -3.59 4.93
N ARG A 274 11.97 -2.66 4.85
CA ARG A 274 12.22 -1.29 4.39
C ARG A 274 13.21 -0.54 5.28
N ASN A 275 13.11 -0.70 6.60
CA ASN A 275 14.04 -0.04 7.53
C ASN A 275 15.44 -0.67 7.51
N ILE A 276 15.54 -1.99 7.35
CA ILE A 276 16.82 -2.67 7.10
C ILE A 276 17.45 -2.11 5.83
N ASP A 277 16.68 -1.97 4.75
CA ASP A 277 17.16 -1.39 3.50
C ASP A 277 17.68 0.04 3.66
N LYS A 278 17.01 0.89 4.44
CA LYS A 278 17.49 2.25 4.75
C LYS A 278 18.85 2.20 5.45
N LEU A 279 18.99 1.37 6.48
CA LEU A 279 20.24 1.17 7.20
C LEU A 279 21.36 0.67 6.27
N LEU A 280 21.07 -0.27 5.38
CA LEU A 280 22.06 -0.79 4.42
C LEU A 280 22.50 0.28 3.41
N ILE A 281 21.60 1.18 2.99
CA ILE A 281 21.94 2.33 2.14
C ILE A 281 22.85 3.29 2.89
N GLU A 282 22.52 3.64 4.14
CA GLU A 282 23.33 4.51 4.99
C GLU A 282 24.74 3.94 5.20
N LEU A 283 24.84 2.66 5.55
CA LEU A 283 26.12 1.96 5.71
C LEU A 283 26.92 1.95 4.41
N LYS A 284 26.27 1.70 3.27
CA LYS A 284 26.94 1.74 1.96
C LYS A 284 27.51 3.14 1.65
N ASN A 285 26.79 4.20 2.00
CA ASN A 285 27.25 5.57 1.80
C ASN A 285 28.43 5.89 2.73
N GLN A 286 28.33 5.55 4.02
CA GLN A 286 29.44 5.71 4.97
C GLN A 286 30.70 4.97 4.53
N MET A 287 30.56 3.74 4.02
CA MET A 287 31.71 2.98 3.49
C MET A 287 32.34 3.65 2.26
N LYS A 288 31.53 4.23 1.35
CA LYS A 288 32.04 4.98 0.21
C LYS A 288 32.79 6.23 0.66
N ASP A 289 32.27 6.94 1.66
CA ASP A 289 32.91 8.15 2.18
C ASP A 289 34.28 7.81 2.79
N ILE A 290 34.38 6.69 3.52
CA ILE A 290 35.65 6.20 4.06
C ILE A 290 36.64 5.87 2.92
N LEU A 291 36.22 5.07 1.93
CA LEU A 291 37.09 4.69 0.80
C LEU A 291 37.57 5.91 0.00
N ASN A 292 36.67 6.85 -0.28
CA ASN A 292 37.01 8.09 -1.00
C ASN A 292 37.93 9.00 -0.17
N SER A 293 37.86 8.95 1.17
CA SER A 293 38.74 9.71 2.04
C SER A 293 40.15 9.12 2.14
N GLU A 294 40.29 7.80 1.98
CA GLU A 294 41.59 7.11 1.90
C GLU A 294 42.28 7.39 0.55
N ASP A 295 41.55 7.44 -0.56
CA ASP A 295 42.08 7.79 -1.89
C ASP A 295 42.63 9.24 -1.99
N ILE A 296 42.20 10.15 -1.11
CA ILE A 296 42.71 11.53 -1.05
C ILE A 296 44.04 11.61 -0.28
N ILE A 297 44.32 10.64 0.60
CA ILE A 297 45.56 10.58 1.37
C ILE A 297 46.70 10.02 0.50
N ASP A 298 46.43 9.00 -0.32
CA ASP A 298 47.44 8.38 -1.21
C ASP A 298 47.80 9.22 -2.45
N ASN A 299 46.96 10.19 -2.85
CA ASN A 299 47.25 11.10 -3.97
C ASN A 299 48.01 12.39 -3.58
N ASN A 300 48.41 12.51 -2.31
CA ASN A 300 49.17 13.66 -1.78
C ASN A 300 50.59 13.29 -1.31
N GLU A 301 51.07 12.08 -1.59
CA GLU A 301 52.51 11.70 -1.51
C GLU A 301 53.20 11.78 -2.88
#